data_AF-A0AA37LTI2-F1
#
_entry.id   AF-A0AA37LTI2-F1
#
_cell.length_a   1.000
_cell.length_b   1.000
_cell.length_c   1.000
_cell.angle_alpha   90.00
_cell.angle_beta   90.00
_cell.angle_gamma   90.00
#
_symmetry.space_group_name_H-M   'P 1'
#
loop_
_entity.id
_entity.type
_entity.pdbx_description
1 polymer ?
#
loop_
_entity_poly.entity_id
_entity_poly.type
_entity_poly.pdbx_seq_one_letter_code
_entity_poly.pdbx_strand_id
1 'polypeptide(L)'
;MVGTCLPCLLLGKTSERLRDPTMQTYEAINTDCMLMCGISFFTGCGWVYGMMKRGEIRERFGIKGSGTSDCCVSYWCSCCALIQQDKEVQARMSTGPIVQGYQPQKEGMHMPQHN
;
A
#
# COMPACT_ATOMS: atom_id res chain seq x y z
N MET A 1 -5.46 -12.35 -2.89
CA MET A 1 -6.68 -12.57 -3.70
C MET A 1 -7.42 -11.26 -4.02
N VAL A 2 -7.73 -10.41 -3.03
CA VAL A 2 -8.48 -9.16 -3.28
C VAL A 2 -7.80 -8.23 -4.30
N GLY A 3 -6.48 -8.04 -4.21
CA GLY A 3 -5.77 -7.12 -5.13
C GLY A 3 -5.74 -7.49 -6.62
N THR A 4 -5.94 -8.76 -6.95
CA THR A 4 -5.99 -9.24 -8.36
C THR A 4 -7.41 -9.29 -8.90
N CYS A 5 -8.38 -9.71 -8.09
CA CYS A 5 -9.76 -9.94 -8.56
C CYS A 5 -10.69 -8.75 -8.32
N LEU A 6 -10.39 -7.92 -7.30
CA LEU A 6 -11.20 -6.78 -6.88
C LEU A 6 -10.28 -5.60 -6.55
N PRO A 7 -9.55 -5.08 -7.56
CA PRO A 7 -8.59 -4.00 -7.34
C PRO A 7 -9.25 -2.76 -6.73
N CYS A 8 -10.50 -2.44 -7.12
CA CYS A 8 -11.28 -1.30 -6.61
C CYS A 8 -11.46 -1.32 -5.09
N LEU A 9 -11.81 -2.48 -4.52
CA LEU A 9 -11.96 -2.65 -3.08
C LEU A 9 -10.62 -2.51 -2.35
N LEU A 10 -9.54 -3.05 -2.92
CA LEU A 10 -8.23 -2.94 -2.29
C LEU A 10 -7.74 -1.49 -2.25
N LEU A 11 -7.90 -0.76 -3.36
CA LEU A 11 -7.57 0.66 -3.38
C LEU A 11 -8.45 1.44 -2.40
N GLY A 12 -9.77 1.22 -2.43
CA GLY A 12 -10.70 1.89 -1.52
C GLY A 12 -10.34 1.68 -0.04
N LYS A 13 -10.01 0.44 0.33
CA LYS A 13 -9.52 0.09 1.68
C LYS A 13 -8.20 0.77 2.01
N THR A 14 -7.28 0.85 1.05
CA THR A 14 -5.99 1.51 1.22
C THR A 14 -6.17 3.01 1.45
N SER A 15 -6.98 3.67 0.62
CA SER A 15 -7.34 5.09 0.76
C SER A 15 -8.02 5.38 2.10
N GLU A 16 -8.97 4.54 2.53
CA GLU A 16 -9.64 4.73 3.82
C GLU A 16 -8.66 4.61 4.97
N ARG A 17 -7.79 3.60 4.96
CA ARG A 17 -6.77 3.44 6.01
C ARG A 17 -5.80 4.61 6.05
N LEU A 18 -5.47 5.14 4.88
CA LEU A 18 -4.63 6.32 4.75
C LEU A 18 -5.34 7.55 5.36
N ARG A 19 -6.66 7.66 5.24
CA ARG A 19 -7.45 8.75 5.82
C ARG A 19 -7.68 8.58 7.33
N ASP A 20 -8.18 7.43 7.74
CA ASP A 20 -8.43 7.04 9.12
C ASP A 20 -7.76 5.67 9.41
N PRO A 21 -6.63 5.65 10.14
CA PRO A 21 -5.93 4.43 10.51
C PRO A 21 -6.76 3.46 11.35
N THR A 22 -7.74 3.97 12.10
CA THR A 22 -8.56 3.15 13.01
C THR A 22 -9.61 2.32 12.27
N MET A 23 -9.92 2.70 11.01
CA MET A 23 -10.89 2.02 10.14
C MET A 23 -12.28 1.85 10.80
N GLN A 24 -12.65 2.74 11.74
CA GLN A 24 -13.90 2.60 12.51
C GLN A 24 -15.15 2.78 11.64
N THR A 25 -15.09 3.68 10.66
CA THR A 25 -16.19 3.97 9.73
C THR A 25 -15.92 3.39 8.34
N TYR A 26 -15.16 2.29 8.26
CA TYR A 26 -14.78 1.69 6.98
C TYR A 26 -15.99 1.06 6.28
N GLU A 27 -16.24 1.54 5.06
CA GLU A 27 -17.17 0.93 4.11
C GLU A 27 -16.40 0.33 2.93
N ALA A 28 -16.72 -0.92 2.56
CA ALA A 28 -16.00 -1.61 1.49
C ALA A 28 -16.19 -0.94 0.11
N ILE A 29 -17.38 -0.39 -0.14
CA ILE A 29 -17.70 0.38 -1.34
C ILE A 29 -17.71 1.85 -0.96
N ASN A 30 -16.54 2.48 -0.96
CA ASN A 30 -16.38 3.90 -0.73
C ASN A 30 -16.17 4.68 -2.04
N THR A 31 -16.03 6.00 -1.95
CA THR A 31 -15.84 6.87 -3.11
C THR A 31 -14.63 6.46 -3.94
N ASP A 32 -13.49 6.15 -3.31
CA ASP A 32 -12.28 5.68 -3.99
C ASP A 32 -12.49 4.37 -4.77
N CYS A 33 -13.22 3.43 -4.19
CA CYS A 33 -13.60 2.19 -4.87
C CYS A 33 -14.47 2.48 -6.11
N MET A 34 -15.49 3.32 -5.97
CA MET A 34 -16.39 3.69 -7.07
C MET A 34 -15.65 4.44 -8.19
N LEU A 35 -14.73 5.34 -7.83
CA LEU A 35 -13.89 6.06 -8.79
C LEU A 35 -13.00 5.10 -9.58
N MET A 36 -12.27 4.20 -8.90
CA MET A 36 -11.42 3.27 -9.64
C MET A 36 -12.25 2.31 -10.49
N CYS A 37 -13.40 1.83 -9.99
CA CYS A 37 -14.30 0.98 -10.73
C CYS A 37 -14.82 1.68 -12.00
N GLY A 38 -15.29 2.93 -11.87
CA GLY A 38 -15.74 3.75 -12.99
C GLY A 38 -14.64 4.01 -14.00
N ILE A 39 -13.47 4.49 -13.57
CA ILE A 39 -12.33 4.74 -14.48
C ILE A 39 -11.94 3.46 -15.22
N SER A 40 -11.85 2.34 -14.51
CA SER A 40 -11.50 1.04 -15.12
C SER A 40 -12.55 0.60 -16.14
N PHE A 41 -13.83 0.73 -15.82
CA PHE A 41 -14.93 0.28 -16.68
C PHE A 41 -15.10 1.16 -17.92
N PHE A 42 -15.05 2.49 -17.75
CA PHE A 42 -15.29 3.44 -18.85
C PHE A 42 -14.06 3.69 -19.74
N THR A 43 -12.84 3.51 -19.22
CA THR A 43 -11.61 3.86 -19.96
C THR A 43 -10.62 2.70 -20.11
N GLY A 44 -10.75 1.62 -19.32
CA GLY A 44 -9.73 0.58 -19.20
C GLY A 44 -8.46 1.01 -18.45
N CYS A 45 -8.33 2.30 -18.11
CA CYS A 45 -7.10 2.89 -17.56
C CYS A 45 -7.12 3.01 -16.03
N GLY A 46 -7.73 2.06 -15.32
CA GLY A 46 -7.76 2.05 -13.84
C GLY A 46 -6.37 2.09 -13.19
N TRP A 47 -5.36 1.57 -13.88
CA TRP A 47 -3.96 1.61 -13.46
C TRP A 47 -3.44 3.05 -13.26
N VAL A 48 -3.97 4.04 -13.99
CA VAL A 48 -3.59 5.45 -13.84
C VAL A 48 -4.01 5.96 -12.47
N TYR A 49 -5.23 5.65 -12.05
CA TYR A 49 -5.71 6.06 -10.72
C TYR A 49 -4.92 5.37 -9.60
N GLY A 50 -4.62 4.08 -9.76
CA GLY A 50 -3.73 3.36 -8.84
C GLY A 50 -2.31 3.94 -8.79
N MET A 51 -1.79 4.42 -9.92
CA MET A 51 -0.49 5.10 -9.99
C MET A 51 -0.51 6.45 -9.27
N MET A 52 -1.57 7.26 -9.44
CA MET A 52 -1.73 8.52 -8.71
C MET A 52 -1.76 8.29 -7.20
N LYS A 53 -2.50 7.28 -6.73
CA LYS A 53 -2.52 6.89 -5.31
C LYS A 53 -1.17 6.38 -4.81
N ARG A 54 -0.39 5.71 -5.66
CA ARG A 54 1.01 5.36 -5.34
C ARG A 54 1.84 6.60 -5.03
N GLY A 55 1.71 7.63 -5.87
CA GLY A 55 2.40 8.90 -5.71
C GLY A 55 2.03 9.60 -4.42
N GLU A 56 0.73 9.65 -4.09
CA GLU A 56 0.21 10.23 -2.84
C GLU A 56 0.81 9.53 -1.61
N ILE A 57 0.80 8.19 -1.57
CA ILE A 57 1.41 7.39 -0.49
C ILE A 57 2.90 7.66 -0.38
N ARG A 58 3.60 7.73 -1.52
CA ARG A 58 5.05 7.95 -1.57
C ARG A 58 5.41 9.32 -1.00
N GLU A 59 4.70 10.37 -1.39
CA GLU A 59 4.87 11.72 -0.88
C GLU A 59 4.55 11.78 0.62
N ARG A 60 3.41 11.22 1.03
CA ARG A 60 2.94 11.24 2.41
C ARG A 60 3.90 10.57 3.40
N PHE A 61 4.61 9.53 2.98
CA PHE A 61 5.56 8.81 3.82
C PHE A 61 7.03 9.13 3.53
N GLY A 62 7.33 10.10 2.66
CA GLY A 62 8.71 10.47 2.29
C GLY A 62 9.50 9.32 1.65
N ILE A 63 8.83 8.43 0.91
CA ILE A 63 9.45 7.27 0.28
C ILE A 63 10.19 7.72 -0.99
N LYS A 64 11.46 7.30 -1.15
CA LYS A 64 12.23 7.60 -2.37
C LYS A 64 11.63 6.85 -3.56
N GLY A 65 11.45 7.54 -4.68
CA GLY A 65 10.97 6.97 -5.93
C GLY A 65 10.70 8.05 -6.98
N SER A 66 10.33 7.62 -8.19
CA SER A 66 10.05 8.51 -9.32
C SER A 66 8.73 8.15 -10.00
N GLY A 67 8.08 9.14 -10.59
CA GLY A 67 6.82 8.93 -11.33
C GLY A 67 6.96 7.94 -12.50
N THR A 68 8.14 7.87 -13.13
CA THR A 68 8.44 6.88 -14.18
C THR A 68 8.45 5.46 -13.62
N SER A 69 9.09 5.24 -12.48
CA SER A 69 9.06 3.93 -11.80
C SER A 69 7.64 3.55 -11.37
N ASP A 70 6.85 4.51 -10.88
CA ASP A 70 5.47 4.29 -10.46
C ASP A 70 4.55 3.98 -11.65
N CYS A 71 4.78 4.62 -12.80
CA CYS A 71 4.10 4.32 -14.06
C CYS A 71 4.40 2.90 -14.52
N CYS A 72 5.68 2.52 -14.61
CA CYS A 72 6.08 1.18 -15.03
C CYS A 72 5.44 0.09 -14.14
N VAL A 73 5.60 0.21 -12.82
CA VAL A 73 5.08 -0.80 -11.90
C VAL A 73 3.56 -0.89 -11.96
N SER A 74 2.85 0.25 -12.07
CA SER A 74 1.39 0.26 -12.13
C SER A 74 0.85 -0.25 -13.46
N TYR A 75 1.59 -0.06 -14.57
CA TYR A 75 1.20 -0.55 -15.89
C TYR A 75 1.45 -2.06 -16.04
N TRP A 76 2.66 -2.54 -15.71
CA TRP A 76 3.05 -3.94 -15.92
C TRP A 76 2.53 -4.90 -14.85
N CYS A 77 2.39 -4.44 -13.59
CA CYS A 77 1.74 -5.25 -12.54
C CYS A 77 0.90 -4.37 -11.60
N SER A 78 -0.23 -3.88 -12.11
CA SER A 78 -1.18 -3.07 -11.34
C SER A 78 -1.61 -3.73 -10.02
N CYS A 79 -1.91 -5.02 -10.02
CA CYS A 79 -2.32 -5.75 -8.82
C CYS A 79 -1.20 -5.83 -7.78
N CYS A 80 0.05 -6.09 -8.20
CA CYS A 80 1.21 -6.07 -7.31
C CYS A 80 1.38 -4.69 -6.68
N ALA A 81 1.24 -3.63 -7.50
CA ALA A 81 1.38 -2.26 -7.07
C ALA A 81 0.37 -1.91 -5.97
N LEU A 82 -0.91 -2.26 -6.15
CA LEU A 82 -1.98 -2.02 -5.17
C LEU A 82 -1.76 -2.82 -3.88
N ILE A 83 -1.32 -4.08 -3.97
CA ILE A 83 -1.02 -4.90 -2.79
C ILE A 83 0.17 -4.31 -2.01
N GLN A 84 1.20 -3.85 -2.72
CA GLN A 84 2.35 -3.20 -2.09
C GLN A 84 1.92 -1.92 -1.36
N GLN A 85 1.06 -1.10 -1.98
CA GLN A 85 0.51 0.11 -1.37
C GLN A 85 -0.26 -0.21 -0.07
N ASP A 86 -1.20 -1.16 -0.10
CA ASP A 86 -2.00 -1.55 1.07
C ASP A 86 -1.09 -1.99 2.24
N LYS A 87 -0.08 -2.82 1.94
CA LYS A 87 0.88 -3.30 2.94
C LYS A 87 1.76 -2.18 3.50
N GLU A 88 2.24 -1.28 2.65
CA GLU A 88 3.08 -0.15 3.07
C GLU A 88 2.29 0.79 3.99
N VAL A 89 1.06 1.15 3.60
CA VAL A 89 0.16 1.97 4.42
C VAL A 89 -0.13 1.25 5.73
N GLN A 90 -0.51 -0.03 5.69
CA GLN A 90 -0.78 -0.81 6.90
C GLN A 90 0.41 -0.82 7.86
N ALA A 91 1.61 -1.14 7.38
CA ALA A 91 2.82 -1.24 8.22
C ALA A 91 3.21 0.10 8.85
N ARG A 92 3.09 1.21 8.10
CA ARG A 92 3.47 2.53 8.61
C ARG A 92 2.42 3.13 9.54
N MET A 93 1.14 2.87 9.29
CA MET A 93 0.06 3.39 10.13
C MET A 93 -0.12 2.57 11.41
N SER A 94 0.24 1.27 11.42
CA SER A 94 0.21 0.43 12.62
C SER A 94 1.34 0.74 13.62
N THR A 95 2.47 1.28 13.16
CA THR A 95 3.70 1.34 13.95
C THR A 95 4.01 2.74 14.49
N GLY A 96 3.21 3.77 14.16
CA GLY A 96 3.62 5.17 14.38
C GLY A 96 4.90 5.52 13.56
N PRO A 97 5.40 6.76 13.60
CA PRO A 97 6.69 7.07 12.99
C PRO A 97 7.77 6.18 13.61
N ILE A 98 8.45 5.37 12.80
CA ILE A 98 9.59 4.57 13.26
C ILE A 98 10.73 5.55 13.56
N VAL A 99 10.84 5.97 14.83
CA VAL A 99 11.96 6.76 15.35
C VAL A 99 13.14 5.87 15.73
N GLN A 100 12.96 4.54 15.70
CA GLN A 100 13.97 3.61 16.20
C GLN A 100 14.98 3.25 15.11
N GLY A 101 16.11 3.96 15.12
CA GLY A 101 17.30 3.61 14.35
C GLY A 101 17.80 2.20 14.68
N TYR A 102 18.52 1.60 13.72
CA TYR A 102 19.12 0.27 13.81
C TYR A 102 19.78 0.02 15.18
N GLN A 103 19.27 -0.95 15.93
CA GLN A 103 19.89 -1.44 17.15
C GLN A 103 20.72 -2.68 16.78
N PRO A 104 22.07 -2.62 16.81
CA PRO A 104 22.88 -3.83 16.65
C PRO A 104 22.56 -4.79 17.80
N GLN A 105 22.21 -6.03 17.48
CA GLN A 105 21.96 -7.11 18.44
C GLN A 105 23.25 -7.36 19.24
N LYS A 106 23.22 -7.09 20.55
CA LYS A 106 24.38 -7.15 21.45
C LYS A 106 24.59 -8.53 22.10
N GLU A 107 23.63 -9.43 21.95
CA GLU A 107 23.67 -10.74 22.58
C GLU A 107 23.94 -11.81 21.53
N GLY A 108 25.15 -12.37 21.59
CA GLY A 108 25.60 -13.46 20.73
C GLY A 108 24.73 -14.69 20.87
N MET A 109 24.46 -15.36 19.75
CA MET A 109 23.73 -16.62 19.72
C MET A 109 24.55 -17.70 20.44
N HIS A 110 24.13 -18.08 21.65
CA HIS A 110 24.66 -19.28 22.30
C HIS A 110 24.01 -20.51 21.64
N MET A 111 24.84 -21.33 21.00
CA MET A 111 24.44 -22.64 20.49
C MET A 111 24.30 -23.63 21.65
N PRO A 112 23.19 -24.37 21.75
CA PRO A 112 23.07 -25.42 22.76
C PRO A 112 24.01 -26.59 22.44
N GLN A 113 24.76 -27.04 23.44
CA GLN A 113 25.58 -28.25 23.35
C GLN A 113 24.67 -29.47 23.49
N HIS A 114 24.58 -30.26 22.43
CA HIS A 114 23.93 -31.55 22.44
C HIS A 114 24.88 -32.57 23.11
N ASN A 115 24.46 -33.15 24.23
CA ASN A 115 25.06 -34.35 24.83
C ASN A 115 24.33 -35.59 24.29
#